data_AF-A0A225ASI3-F1
#
_entry.id   AF-A0A225ASI3-F1
#
_cell.length_a   1.000
_cell.length_b   1.000
_cell.length_c   1.000
_cell.angle_alpha   90.00
_cell.angle_beta   90.00
_cell.angle_gamma   90.00
#
_symmetry.space_group_name_H-M   'P 1'
#
loop_
_entity.id
_entity.type
_entity.pdbx_description
1 polymer ?
#
loop_
_entity_poly.entity_id
_entity_poly.type
_entity_poly.pdbx_seq_one_letter_code
_entity_poly.pdbx_strand_id
1 'polypeptide(L)'
;MSTREPYSSTGDVTERLKPPASVQAKNRRKRYLDQHPEYFSADLEMADPLLYDRLIRRFQTPAEREAEGRAKGFSGILQTDLLRSEAKIDALAHPDPNAMLSYKRGPNGEIIAEDKDDIPATKEEGQKRWQWEMEMRFLKGADYDFDYSAVDENDEYDDWNEEQERYFDEEEPEWILEDQCKLAGETGIQDY
;
A
#
# COMPACT_ATOMS: atom_id res chain seq x y z
N MET A 1 25.80 -43.94 -38.64
CA MET A 1 26.38 -43.22 -37.49
C MET A 1 25.72 -41.85 -37.45
N SER A 2 24.68 -41.69 -36.64
CA SER A 2 23.88 -40.45 -36.55
C SER A 2 24.42 -39.63 -35.40
N THR A 3 25.11 -38.54 -35.73
CA THR A 3 25.63 -37.54 -34.79
C THR A 3 24.46 -36.82 -34.12
N ARG A 4 24.38 -36.92 -32.78
CA ARG A 4 23.49 -36.11 -31.94
C ARG A 4 24.04 -34.68 -31.91
N GLU A 5 23.23 -33.71 -32.27
CA GLU A 5 23.51 -32.29 -32.00
C GLU A 5 23.38 -32.02 -30.48
N PRO A 6 24.24 -31.17 -29.90
CA PRO A 6 24.13 -30.80 -28.50
C PRO A 6 23.04 -29.75 -28.30
N TYR A 7 22.12 -30.03 -27.39
CA TYR A 7 21.10 -29.10 -26.91
C TYR A 7 21.79 -27.90 -26.25
N SER A 8 21.84 -26.75 -26.93
CA SER A 8 22.10 -25.45 -26.32
C SER A 8 20.78 -24.70 -26.23
N SER A 9 20.25 -24.57 -25.02
CA SER A 9 19.56 -23.35 -24.59
C SER A 9 19.23 -23.46 -23.09
N THR A 10 20.20 -23.16 -22.23
CA THR A 10 19.96 -22.76 -20.84
C THR A 10 19.92 -21.23 -20.73
N GLY A 11 19.52 -20.53 -21.80
CA GLY A 11 19.59 -19.07 -21.91
C GLY A 11 18.25 -18.34 -21.75
N ASP A 12 17.16 -19.04 -21.42
CA ASP A 12 15.81 -18.46 -21.53
C ASP A 12 14.87 -18.98 -20.43
N VAL A 13 15.35 -19.00 -19.19
CA VAL A 13 14.50 -19.26 -18.01
C VAL A 13 14.31 -17.97 -17.20
N THR A 14 15.35 -17.13 -17.12
CA THR A 14 15.34 -15.86 -16.38
C THR A 14 14.49 -14.77 -17.05
N GLU A 15 14.35 -14.77 -18.38
CA GLU A 15 13.52 -13.80 -19.10
C GLU A 15 12.01 -14.06 -18.92
N ARG A 16 11.63 -15.30 -18.58
CA ARG A 16 10.24 -15.76 -18.57
C ARG A 16 9.51 -15.58 -17.24
N LEU A 17 10.21 -15.17 -16.17
CA LEU A 17 9.66 -15.08 -14.81
C LEU A 17 9.40 -13.65 -14.34
N LYS A 18 9.57 -12.64 -15.21
CA LYS A 18 9.33 -11.24 -14.87
C LYS A 18 7.85 -11.03 -14.53
N PRO A 19 7.50 -10.63 -13.29
CA PRO A 19 6.11 -10.33 -12.95
C PRO A 19 5.61 -9.15 -13.80
N PRO A 20 4.29 -8.94 -13.94
CA PRO A 20 3.79 -7.81 -14.72
C PRO A 20 4.33 -6.49 -14.17
N ALA A 21 4.50 -5.47 -15.04
CA ALA A 21 5.11 -4.19 -14.67
C ALA A 21 4.46 -3.52 -13.44
N SER A 22 3.14 -3.69 -13.26
CA SER A 22 2.43 -3.18 -12.08
C SER A 22 2.80 -3.89 -10.77
N VAL A 23 3.17 -5.16 -10.83
CA VAL A 23 3.66 -5.93 -9.68
C VAL A 23 5.12 -5.61 -9.42
N GLN A 24 5.94 -5.44 -10.48
CA GLN A 24 7.33 -4.98 -10.32
C GLN A 24 7.39 -3.61 -9.61
N ALA A 25 6.60 -2.63 -10.06
CA ALA A 25 6.54 -1.32 -9.41
C ALA A 25 6.14 -1.43 -7.94
N LYS A 26 5.15 -2.25 -7.59
CA LYS A 26 4.75 -2.48 -6.19
C LYS A 26 5.86 -3.14 -5.37
N ASN A 27 6.57 -4.12 -5.93
CA ASN A 27 7.67 -4.80 -5.27
C ASN A 27 8.85 -3.83 -5.03
N ARG A 28 9.20 -3.01 -6.03
CA ARG A 28 10.22 -1.97 -5.92
C ARG A 28 9.87 -0.94 -4.85
N ARG A 29 8.63 -0.43 -4.86
CA ARG A 29 8.10 0.47 -3.82
C ARG A 29 8.12 -0.16 -2.44
N LYS A 30 7.76 -1.44 -2.32
CA LYS A 30 7.83 -2.16 -1.04
C LYS A 30 9.26 -2.24 -0.52
N ARG A 31 10.22 -2.56 -1.41
CA ARG A 31 11.64 -2.59 -1.09
C ARG A 31 12.20 -1.24 -0.68
N TYR A 32 11.78 -0.18 -1.36
CA TYR A 32 12.12 1.18 -0.97
C TYR A 32 11.67 1.46 0.47
N LEU A 33 10.41 1.16 0.82
CA LEU A 33 9.91 1.39 2.18
C LEU A 33 10.66 0.56 3.24
N ASP A 34 11.05 -0.67 2.92
CA ASP A 34 11.80 -1.52 3.85
C ASP A 34 13.23 -0.97 4.10
N GLN A 35 13.82 -0.30 3.11
CA GLN A 35 15.14 0.34 3.22
C GLN A 35 15.07 1.77 3.80
N HIS A 36 13.92 2.43 3.69
CA HIS A 36 13.72 3.83 4.08
C HIS A 36 12.68 3.99 5.20
N PRO A 37 12.97 3.54 6.44
CA PRO A 37 12.07 3.74 7.57
C PRO A 37 11.83 5.22 7.89
N GLU A 38 12.71 6.13 7.44
CA GLU A 38 12.55 7.59 7.54
C GLU A 38 11.34 8.14 6.79
N TYR A 39 10.78 7.40 5.82
CA TYR A 39 9.57 7.80 5.12
C TYR A 39 8.40 8.02 6.10
N PHE A 40 8.27 7.18 7.14
CA PHE A 40 7.19 7.24 8.13
C PHE A 40 7.38 8.34 9.20
N SER A 41 7.80 9.53 8.77
CA SER A 41 8.00 10.69 9.64
C SER A 41 6.70 11.46 9.92
N ALA A 42 6.76 12.42 10.84
CA ALA A 42 5.63 13.28 11.16
C ALA A 42 5.19 14.20 10.00
N ASP A 43 6.02 14.35 8.96
CA ASP A 43 5.72 15.19 7.80
C ASP A 43 4.60 14.58 6.91
N LEU A 44 4.42 13.25 6.98
CA LEU A 44 3.29 12.55 6.36
C LEU A 44 1.93 12.90 6.98
N GLU A 45 1.85 13.72 8.03
CA GLU A 45 0.57 14.27 8.51
C GLU A 45 -0.18 14.99 7.39
N MET A 46 0.52 15.66 6.47
CA MET A 46 -0.12 16.44 5.41
C MET A 46 -0.78 15.55 4.35
N ALA A 47 -0.31 14.32 4.18
CA ALA A 47 -0.86 13.39 3.21
C ALA A 47 -2.30 13.02 3.57
N ASP A 48 -2.58 12.68 4.83
CA ASP A 48 -3.93 12.44 5.35
C ASP A 48 -4.10 13.06 6.76
N PRO A 49 -4.54 14.34 6.82
CA PRO A 49 -4.65 15.06 8.08
C PRO A 49 -5.67 14.47 9.05
N LEU A 50 -6.72 13.81 8.53
CA LEU A 50 -7.80 13.27 9.36
C LEU A 50 -7.40 11.94 9.99
N LEU A 51 -6.75 11.08 9.20
CA LEU A 51 -6.21 9.82 9.69
C LEU A 51 -5.11 10.05 10.73
N TYR A 52 -4.20 10.99 10.47
CA TYR A 52 -3.14 11.34 11.42
C TYR A 52 -3.68 11.89 12.74
N ASP A 53 -4.65 12.82 12.68
CA ASP A 53 -5.29 13.36 13.88
C ASP A 53 -5.88 12.24 14.76
N ARG A 54 -6.43 11.23 14.10
CA ARG A 54 -7.17 10.15 14.76
C ARG A 54 -6.31 9.05 15.34
N LEU A 55 -5.30 8.61 14.59
CA LEU A 55 -4.46 7.47 14.92
C LEU A 55 -3.20 7.85 15.69
N ILE A 56 -2.70 9.07 15.49
CA ILE A 56 -1.46 9.56 16.10
C ILE A 56 -1.78 10.65 17.12
N ARG A 57 -2.37 11.77 16.69
CA ARG A 57 -2.53 12.97 17.53
C ARG A 57 -3.46 12.75 18.72
N ARG A 58 -4.47 11.86 18.64
CA ARG A 58 -5.32 11.49 19.79
C ARG A 58 -4.52 10.94 20.99
N PHE A 59 -3.48 10.15 20.72
CA PHE A 59 -2.65 9.53 21.75
C PHE A 59 -1.44 10.36 22.18
N GLN A 60 -1.21 11.51 21.54
CA GLN A 60 -0.16 12.43 21.95
C GLN A 60 -0.50 13.08 23.30
N THR A 61 0.51 13.21 24.14
CA THR A 61 0.46 13.99 25.38
C THR A 61 0.47 15.49 25.08
N PRO A 62 -0.03 16.35 26.00
CA PRO A 62 0.10 17.80 25.84
C PRO A 62 1.55 18.26 25.61
N ALA A 63 2.51 17.65 26.31
CA ALA A 63 3.93 17.96 26.16
C ALA A 63 4.49 17.62 24.77
N GLU A 64 4.10 16.47 24.19
CA GLU A 64 4.47 16.10 22.82
C GLU A 64 3.89 17.10 21.80
N ARG A 65 2.62 17.49 21.96
CA ARG A 65 1.97 18.50 21.08
C ARG A 65 2.63 19.86 21.16
N GLU A 66 3.02 20.31 22.35
CA GLU A 66 3.74 21.58 22.52
C GLU A 66 5.14 21.54 21.92
N ALA A 67 5.84 20.40 22.02
CA ALA A 67 7.14 20.21 21.38
C ALA A 67 7.01 20.23 19.85
N GLU A 68 6.03 19.52 19.30
CA GLU A 68 5.73 19.49 17.87
C GLU A 68 5.31 20.87 17.35
N GLY A 69 4.42 21.56 18.08
CA GLY A 69 4.00 22.92 17.74
C GLY A 69 5.15 23.92 17.77
N ARG A 70 6.09 23.78 18.71
CA ARG A 70 7.32 24.59 18.73
C ARG A 70 8.25 24.28 17.55
N ALA A 71 8.35 23.01 17.14
CA ALA A 71 9.16 22.61 16.00
C ALA A 71 8.57 23.13 14.67
N LYS A 72 7.25 23.03 14.50
CA LYS A 72 6.50 23.51 13.31
C LYS A 72 6.39 25.04 13.25
N GLY A 73 6.41 25.70 14.41
CA GLY A 73 6.20 27.14 14.53
C GLY A 73 4.75 27.55 14.22
N PHE A 74 4.46 28.85 14.35
CA PHE A 74 3.10 29.38 14.19
C PHE A 74 2.53 29.14 12.79
N SER A 75 3.34 29.36 11.75
CA SER A 75 2.90 29.17 10.36
C SER A 75 2.57 27.72 10.05
N GLY A 76 3.38 26.77 10.55
CA GLY A 76 3.14 25.35 10.36
C GLY A 76 1.87 24.88 11.06
N ILE A 77 1.65 25.31 12.32
CA ILE A 77 0.41 25.01 13.05
C ILE A 77 -0.82 25.51 12.28
N LEU A 78 -0.77 26.76 11.79
CA LEU A 78 -1.89 27.32 11.03
C LEU A 78 -2.16 26.55 9.74
N GLN A 79 -1.11 26.16 9.01
CA GLN A 79 -1.24 25.36 7.79
C GLN A 79 -1.89 24.00 8.09
N THR A 80 -1.42 23.30 9.11
CA THR A 80 -1.98 22.01 9.52
C THR A 80 -3.45 22.14 9.92
N ASP A 81 -3.80 23.17 10.69
CA ASP A 81 -5.18 23.40 11.12
C ASP A 81 -6.10 23.74 9.93
N LEU A 82 -5.61 24.52 8.96
CA LEU A 82 -6.33 24.81 7.72
C LEU A 82 -6.60 23.54 6.92
N LEU A 83 -5.55 22.75 6.63
CA LEU A 83 -5.66 21.48 5.89
C LEU A 83 -6.63 20.50 6.57
N ARG A 84 -6.57 20.39 7.91
CA ARG A 84 -7.50 19.56 8.67
C ARG A 84 -8.94 20.06 8.55
N SER A 85 -9.15 21.38 8.55
CA SER A 85 -10.49 21.95 8.36
C SER A 85 -11.05 21.73 6.96
N GLU A 86 -10.20 21.85 5.94
CA GLU A 86 -10.56 21.59 4.53
C GLU A 86 -10.90 20.12 4.32
N ALA A 87 -10.06 19.21 4.82
CA ALA A 87 -10.31 17.77 4.76
C ALA A 87 -11.63 17.39 5.46
N LYS A 88 -11.97 18.01 6.60
CA LYS A 88 -13.28 17.80 7.26
C LYS A 88 -14.46 18.25 6.40
N ILE A 89 -14.33 19.37 5.68
CA ILE A 89 -15.36 19.87 4.78
C ILE A 89 -15.51 18.94 3.57
N ASP A 90 -14.39 18.47 3.02
CA ASP A 90 -14.39 17.56 1.89
C ASP A 90 -15.00 16.20 2.27
N ALA A 91 -14.62 15.62 3.41
CA ALA A 91 -15.20 14.37 3.90
C ALA A 91 -16.71 14.49 4.23
N LEU A 92 -17.18 15.69 4.55
CA LEU A 92 -18.61 15.97 4.68
C LEU A 92 -19.33 16.02 3.32
N ALA A 93 -18.67 16.53 2.28
CA ALA A 93 -19.21 16.62 0.92
C ALA A 93 -19.13 15.28 0.16
N HIS A 94 -18.09 14.49 0.43
CA HIS A 94 -17.79 13.20 -0.18
C HIS A 94 -17.60 12.12 0.89
N PRO A 95 -18.68 11.65 1.55
CA PRO A 95 -18.56 10.64 2.59
C PRO A 95 -18.09 9.30 2.00
N ASP A 96 -16.92 8.82 2.42
CA ASP A 96 -16.43 7.49 2.08
C ASP A 96 -16.96 6.45 3.09
N PRO A 97 -17.70 5.41 2.65
CA PRO A 97 -18.14 4.32 3.52
C PRO A 97 -16.99 3.61 4.24
N ASN A 98 -15.80 3.55 3.61
CA ASN A 98 -14.62 2.89 4.14
C ASN A 98 -13.75 3.80 5.03
N ALA A 99 -14.03 5.11 5.09
CA ALA A 99 -13.30 6.00 5.98
C ALA A 99 -13.55 5.65 7.45
N MET A 100 -12.52 5.77 8.29
CA MET A 100 -12.61 5.48 9.74
C MET A 100 -13.54 6.44 10.48
N LEU A 101 -13.84 7.61 9.90
CA LEU A 101 -14.71 8.65 10.47
C LEU A 101 -15.78 9.06 9.48
N SER A 102 -16.99 9.28 9.97
CA SER A 102 -18.01 10.04 9.26
C SER A 102 -18.15 11.42 9.89
N TYR A 103 -18.37 12.43 9.05
CA TYR A 103 -18.56 13.80 9.52
C TYR A 103 -20.00 14.22 9.28
N LYS A 104 -20.58 14.92 10.26
CA LYS A 104 -21.93 15.50 10.15
C LYS A 104 -21.94 16.96 10.55
N ARG A 105 -22.84 17.73 9.96
CA ARG A 105 -23.15 19.09 10.42
C ARG A 105 -23.97 19.02 11.70
N GLY A 106 -23.44 19.59 12.78
CA GLY A 106 -24.15 19.82 14.01
C GLY A 106 -25.20 20.93 13.90
N PRO A 107 -26.04 21.11 14.93
CA PRO A 107 -27.14 22.08 14.93
C PRO A 107 -26.70 23.53 14.70
N ASN A 108 -25.48 23.87 15.11
CA ASN A 108 -24.90 25.20 15.01
C ASN A 108 -23.95 25.36 13.80
N GLY A 109 -23.93 24.38 12.88
CA GLY A 109 -23.04 24.39 11.72
C GLY A 109 -21.62 23.88 11.98
N GLU A 110 -21.29 23.49 13.21
CA GLU A 110 -20.03 22.80 13.53
C GLU A 110 -19.93 21.44 12.82
N ILE A 111 -18.73 21.04 12.39
CA ILE A 111 -18.50 19.71 11.83
C ILE A 111 -18.12 18.77 12.96
N ILE A 112 -19.03 17.84 13.27
CA ILE A 112 -18.86 16.85 14.33
C ILE A 112 -18.38 15.55 13.69
N ALA A 113 -17.28 15.02 14.21
CA ALA A 113 -16.82 13.68 13.91
C ALA A 113 -17.67 12.65 14.66
N GLU A 114 -18.21 11.68 13.95
CA GLU A 114 -18.79 10.48 14.53
C GLU A 114 -17.75 9.36 14.50
N ASP A 115 -17.40 8.91 15.70
CA ASP A 115 -16.47 7.81 15.95
C ASP A 115 -17.16 6.49 15.56
N LYS A 116 -16.60 5.75 14.59
CA LYS A 116 -16.96 4.34 14.33
C LYS A 116 -16.32 3.43 15.39
N ASP A 117 -16.87 2.25 15.67
CA ASP A 117 -16.33 1.34 16.70
C ASP A 117 -14.88 0.85 16.41
N ASP A 118 -14.38 1.02 15.19
CA ASP A 118 -13.05 0.55 14.73
C ASP A 118 -11.86 1.40 15.22
N ILE A 119 -11.97 2.05 16.36
CA ILE A 119 -10.93 2.95 16.87
C ILE A 119 -9.88 2.13 17.63
N PRO A 120 -8.58 2.35 17.38
CA PRO A 120 -7.54 1.73 18.18
C PRO A 120 -7.69 2.05 19.67
N ALA A 121 -7.46 1.06 20.53
CA ALA A 121 -7.49 1.28 21.97
C ALA A 121 -6.16 1.85 22.49
N THR A 122 -5.06 1.62 21.76
CA THR A 122 -3.70 1.95 22.21
C THR A 122 -2.93 2.80 21.19
N LYS A 123 -1.88 3.48 21.69
CA LYS A 123 -0.96 4.28 20.87
C LYS A 123 -0.23 3.41 19.84
N GLU A 124 0.23 2.23 20.26
CA GLU A 124 0.96 1.30 19.40
C GLU A 124 0.08 0.78 18.25
N GLU A 125 -1.18 0.47 18.54
CA GLU A 125 -2.13 0.03 17.53
C GLU A 125 -2.46 1.16 16.54
N GLY A 126 -2.67 2.39 17.05
CA GLY A 126 -2.85 3.57 16.20
C GLY A 126 -1.66 3.80 15.26
N GLN A 127 -0.44 3.72 15.79
CA GLN A 127 0.78 3.86 14.99
C GLN A 127 0.90 2.77 13.91
N LYS A 128 0.66 1.50 14.25
CA LYS A 128 0.73 0.40 13.28
C LYS A 128 -0.30 0.55 12.16
N ARG A 129 -1.54 0.91 12.51
CA ARG A 129 -2.60 1.12 11.51
C ARG A 129 -2.28 2.32 10.61
N TRP A 130 -1.75 3.39 11.19
CA TRP A 130 -1.34 4.57 10.41
C TRP A 130 -0.20 4.23 9.45
N GLN A 131 0.82 3.51 9.91
CA GLN A 131 1.91 3.04 9.05
C GLN A 131 1.40 2.16 7.92
N TRP A 132 0.49 1.22 8.22
CA TRP A 132 -0.09 0.35 7.20
C TRP A 132 -0.88 1.12 6.14
N GLU A 133 -1.69 2.11 6.54
CA GLU A 133 -2.42 2.96 5.58
C GLU A 133 -1.48 3.79 4.71
N MET A 134 -0.43 4.39 5.31
CA MET A 134 0.58 5.14 4.57
C MET A 134 1.39 4.25 3.63
N GLU A 135 1.69 3.02 4.05
CA GLU A 135 2.32 2.00 3.22
C GLU A 135 1.42 1.64 2.04
N MET A 136 0.14 1.32 2.26
CA MET A 136 -0.80 0.99 1.20
C MET A 136 -0.98 2.15 0.21
N ARG A 137 -1.03 3.39 0.71
CA ARG A 137 -1.06 4.59 -0.12
C ARG A 137 0.19 4.70 -1.00
N PHE A 138 1.36 4.51 -0.41
CA PHE A 138 2.62 4.56 -1.13
C PHE A 138 2.71 3.46 -2.20
N LEU A 139 2.38 2.21 -1.86
CA LEU A 139 2.39 1.09 -2.80
C LEU A 139 1.42 1.31 -3.97
N LYS A 140 0.26 1.94 -3.72
CA LYS A 140 -0.70 2.31 -4.77
C LYS A 140 -0.23 3.45 -5.67
N GLY A 141 0.79 4.21 -5.26
CA GLY A 141 1.24 5.39 -6.02
C GLY A 141 0.39 6.62 -5.75
N ALA A 142 -0.24 6.69 -4.58
CA ALA A 142 -1.16 7.78 -4.21
C ALA A 142 -0.51 8.84 -3.30
N ASP A 143 0.81 8.78 -3.12
CA ASP A 143 1.56 9.89 -2.54
C ASP A 143 2.00 10.85 -3.65
N TYR A 144 1.25 11.94 -3.82
CA TYR A 144 1.49 12.90 -4.90
C TYR A 144 2.71 13.80 -4.67
N ASP A 145 3.23 13.84 -3.43
CA ASP A 145 4.41 14.62 -3.10
C ASP A 145 5.71 13.83 -3.34
N PHE A 146 5.61 12.52 -3.57
CA PHE A 146 6.74 11.63 -3.82
C PHE A 146 7.01 11.41 -5.31
N ASP A 147 8.28 11.51 -5.71
CA ASP A 147 8.71 11.20 -7.08
C ASP A 147 8.95 9.69 -7.26
N TYR A 148 7.89 8.99 -7.68
CA TYR A 148 7.94 7.54 -7.92
C TYR A 148 8.89 7.12 -9.05
N SER A 149 9.30 8.02 -9.95
CA SER A 149 10.22 7.65 -11.04
C SER A 149 11.56 7.13 -10.50
N ALA A 150 12.03 7.72 -9.39
CA ALA A 150 13.26 7.30 -8.72
C ALA A 150 13.23 5.87 -8.16
N VAL A 151 12.03 5.30 -7.97
CA VAL A 151 11.83 3.96 -7.40
C VAL A 151 11.33 2.98 -8.45
N ASP A 152 10.32 3.38 -9.22
CA ASP A 152 9.66 2.54 -10.21
C ASP A 152 10.57 2.22 -11.39
N GLU A 153 11.50 3.10 -11.75
CA GLU A 153 12.46 2.89 -12.84
C GLU A 153 13.81 2.34 -12.33
N ASN A 154 13.97 2.16 -11.02
CA ASN A 154 15.20 1.66 -10.45
C ASN A 154 15.18 0.14 -10.28
N ASP A 155 15.93 -0.54 -11.15
CA ASP A 155 16.09 -1.99 -11.17
C ASP A 155 16.88 -2.53 -9.96
N GLU A 156 17.59 -1.70 -9.19
CA GLU A 156 18.29 -2.11 -7.95
C GLU A 156 17.31 -2.57 -6.86
N TYR A 157 16.05 -2.13 -6.93
CA TYR A 157 14.99 -2.58 -6.03
C TYR A 157 14.31 -3.86 -6.49
N ASP A 158 14.68 -4.42 -7.65
CA ASP A 158 14.26 -5.77 -8.01
C ASP A 158 15.02 -6.79 -7.18
N ASP A 159 14.39 -7.29 -6.11
CA ASP A 159 14.94 -8.42 -5.37
C ASP A 159 14.70 -9.73 -6.14
N TRP A 160 15.59 -10.02 -7.08
CA TRP A 160 15.77 -11.35 -7.68
C TRP A 160 16.50 -12.27 -6.70
N ASN A 161 15.99 -12.42 -5.48
CA ASN A 161 16.69 -13.22 -4.48
C ASN A 161 16.67 -14.71 -4.88
N GLU A 162 17.81 -15.39 -4.71
CA GLU A 162 17.99 -16.85 -4.90
C GLU A 162 16.95 -17.69 -4.12
N GLU A 163 16.29 -17.09 -3.13
CA GLU A 163 15.26 -17.71 -2.30
C GLU A 163 13.93 -17.92 -3.04
N GLN A 164 13.60 -17.08 -4.03
CA GLN A 164 12.46 -17.36 -4.93
C GLN A 164 12.75 -18.54 -5.87
N GLU A 165 14.00 -18.72 -6.30
CA GLU A 165 14.42 -19.90 -7.08
C GLU A 165 14.34 -21.17 -6.23
N ARG A 166 14.82 -21.16 -4.97
CA ARG A 166 14.70 -22.31 -4.05
C ARG A 166 13.28 -22.76 -3.80
N TYR A 167 12.37 -21.81 -3.53
CA TYR A 167 10.97 -22.13 -3.27
C TYR A 167 10.32 -22.83 -4.49
N PHE A 168 10.75 -22.50 -5.71
CA PHE A 168 10.25 -23.10 -6.94
C PHE A 168 10.91 -24.45 -7.28
N ASP A 169 12.20 -24.61 -6.94
CA ASP A 169 12.91 -25.90 -7.06
C ASP A 169 12.38 -26.95 -6.06
N GLU A 170 11.88 -26.51 -4.90
CA GLU A 170 11.32 -27.37 -3.85
C GLU A 170 9.81 -27.67 -4.05
N GLU A 171 9.06 -26.87 -4.81
CA GLU A 171 7.67 -27.17 -5.18
C GLU A 171 7.61 -28.21 -6.32
N GLU A 172 7.49 -29.50 -5.97
CA GLU A 172 7.05 -30.51 -6.94
C GLU A 172 5.60 -30.16 -7.39
N PRO A 173 5.31 -30.09 -8.70
CA PRO A 173 4.00 -29.70 -9.20
C PRO A 173 2.91 -30.68 -8.75
N GLU A 174 2.12 -30.29 -7.74
CA GLU A 174 0.95 -31.03 -7.31
C GLU A 174 -0.22 -30.72 -8.27
N TRP A 175 -0.47 -31.62 -9.21
CA TRP A 175 -1.66 -31.55 -10.06
C TRP A 175 -2.88 -31.82 -9.17
N ILE A 176 -3.68 -30.77 -8.91
CA ILE A 176 -5.02 -30.93 -8.33
C ILE A 176 -5.88 -31.64 -9.39
N LEU A 177 -5.79 -32.97 -9.43
CA LEU A 177 -6.79 -33.82 -10.03
C LEU A 177 -7.97 -33.88 -9.06
N GLU A 178 -8.85 -32.88 -9.16
CA GLU A 178 -10.18 -33.02 -8.58
C GLU A 178 -10.92 -34.16 -9.28
N ASP A 179 -11.21 -35.19 -8.49
CA ASP A 179 -12.00 -36.34 -8.89
C ASP A 179 -13.33 -35.92 -9.55
N GLN A 180 -13.50 -36.42 -10.79
CA GLN A 180 -14.76 -36.64 -11.51
C GLN A 180 -15.49 -35.43 -12.13
N CYS A 181 -14.86 -34.77 -13.09
CA CYS A 181 -15.58 -34.32 -14.28
C CYS A 181 -15.25 -35.26 -15.45
N LYS A 182 -16.20 -36.12 -15.82
CA LYS A 182 -16.14 -36.91 -17.05
C LYS A 182 -15.94 -35.95 -18.22
N LEU A 183 -14.76 -35.95 -18.84
CA LEU A 183 -14.58 -35.42 -20.19
C LEU A 183 -15.43 -36.30 -21.13
N ALA A 184 -16.71 -35.97 -21.26
CA ALA A 184 -17.53 -36.44 -22.36
C ALA A 184 -17.10 -35.62 -23.59
N GLY A 185 -16.35 -36.26 -24.48
CA GLY A 185 -15.99 -35.69 -25.76
C GLY A 185 -17.24 -35.41 -26.59
N GLU A 186 -17.54 -34.13 -26.77
CA GLU A 186 -18.41 -33.67 -27.85
C GLU A 186 -17.64 -32.64 -28.66
N THR A 187 -16.79 -33.14 -29.56
CA THR A 187 -16.30 -32.39 -30.72
C THR A 187 -17.47 -32.14 -31.66
N GLY A 188 -18.27 -31.11 -31.39
CA GLY A 188 -19.33 -30.63 -32.26
C GLY A 188 -18.78 -29.60 -33.26
N ILE A 189 -18.04 -30.06 -34.27
CA ILE A 189 -17.78 -29.25 -35.47
C ILE A 189 -19.11 -29.12 -36.21
N GLN A 190 -19.66 -27.91 -36.27
CA GLN A 190 -20.85 -27.61 -37.07
C GLN A 190 -20.42 -27.40 -38.53
N ASP A 191 -20.68 -28.38 -39.38
CA ASP A 191 -20.70 -28.19 -40.84
C ASP A 191 -22.13 -27.83 -41.27
N TYR A 192 -22.25 -26.64 -41.87
CA TYR A 192 -23.30 -26.06 -42.72
C TYR A 192 -24.77 -26.50 -42.60
#